data_AF-A0A8S0W5F7-F1
#
_entry.id   AF-A0A8S0W5F7-F1
#
_cell.length_a   1.000
_cell.length_b   1.000
_cell.length_c   1.000
_cell.angle_alpha   90.00
_cell.angle_beta   90.00
_cell.angle_gamma   90.00
#
_symmetry.space_group_name_H-M   'P 1'
#
loop_
_entity.id
_entity.type
_entity.pdbx_description
1 polymer ?
#
loop_
_entity_poly.entity_id
_entity_poly.type
_entity_poly.pdbx_seq_one_letter_code
_entity_poly.pdbx_strand_id
1 'polypeptide(L)'
;MTRTALELVGQADLGYSFDDLTEGVALHPYSKSAKQLVPLSFSMLLLRMYLSSVVVKLGPLKFRQFLVNMIPWKTMHRLRDVVDVLHNTSVEIFESKMALEEDDEVFKAQLSQGKDILSILMRDDMAASKEDKLADKELLGQMSTLTFAAMDTTSGALLRMLDLLSKNQGVQDKLRNEIREARQQNGDLHTG
;
A
#
# COMPACT_ATOMS: atom_id res chain seq x y z
N MET A 1 14.28 -2.91 3.83
CA MET A 1 13.70 -2.31 2.60
C MET A 1 12.18 -2.30 2.61
N THR A 2 11.50 -3.32 3.15
CA THR A 2 10.03 -3.34 3.27
C THR A 2 9.46 -2.17 4.10
N ARG A 3 10.02 -1.88 5.28
CA ARG A 3 9.66 -0.72 6.12
C ARG A 3 9.78 0.60 5.35
N THR A 4 10.98 0.85 4.84
CA THR A 4 11.31 2.05 4.07
C THR A 4 10.39 2.25 2.86
N ALA A 5 10.12 1.19 2.09
CA ALA A 5 9.24 1.30 0.93
C ALA A 5 7.79 1.60 1.33
N LEU A 6 7.28 0.97 2.40
CA LEU A 6 5.94 1.26 2.91
C LEU A 6 5.84 2.71 3.38
N GLU A 7 6.85 3.20 4.09
CA GLU A 7 6.85 4.58 4.58
C GLU A 7 6.92 5.60 3.44
N LEU A 8 7.80 5.39 2.46
CA LEU A 8 7.89 6.27 1.29
C LEU A 8 6.57 6.31 0.52
N VAL A 9 5.93 5.15 0.32
CA VAL A 9 4.62 5.05 -0.34
C VAL A 9 3.53 5.70 0.51
N GLY A 10 3.52 5.49 1.82
CA GLY A 10 2.55 6.13 2.70
C GLY A 10 2.62 7.65 2.63
N GLN A 11 3.82 8.22 2.74
CA GLN A 11 3.99 9.67 2.68
C GLN A 11 3.69 10.23 1.28
N ALA A 12 4.20 9.61 0.22
CA ALA A 12 4.06 10.13 -1.13
C ALA A 12 2.66 9.91 -1.72
N ASP A 13 2.09 8.73 -1.53
CA ASP A 13 0.85 8.33 -2.21
C ASP A 13 -0.39 8.62 -1.36
N LEU A 14 -0.27 8.55 -0.03
CA LEU A 14 -1.41 8.67 0.89
C LEU A 14 -1.33 9.90 1.80
N GLY A 15 -0.17 10.56 1.90
CA GLY A 15 0.08 11.56 2.93
C GLY A 15 -0.10 10.99 4.35
N TYR A 16 0.29 9.73 4.56
CA TYR A 16 0.14 8.98 5.81
C TYR A 16 1.47 8.35 6.23
N SER A 17 1.85 8.49 7.51
CA SER A 17 3.05 7.84 8.06
C SER A 17 2.69 6.48 8.65
N PHE A 18 3.32 5.42 8.16
CA PHE A 18 3.15 4.06 8.69
C PHE A 18 4.15 3.73 9.79
N ASP A 19 5.33 4.34 9.76
CA ASP A 19 6.46 4.01 10.62
C ASP A 19 7.46 5.18 10.63
N ASP A 20 7.79 5.70 11.81
CA ASP A 20 8.77 6.80 11.97
C ASP A 20 10.22 6.38 11.62
N LEU A 21 10.43 5.13 11.19
CA LEU A 21 11.72 4.53 10.82
C LEU A 21 12.78 4.61 11.92
N THR A 22 12.35 4.73 13.17
CA THR A 22 13.22 4.74 14.35
C THR A 22 13.63 3.33 14.76
N GLU A 23 14.76 3.23 15.45
CA GLU A 23 15.27 1.98 16.00
C GLU A 23 14.36 1.48 17.14
N GLY A 24 14.12 0.17 17.19
CA GLY A 24 13.31 -0.45 18.24
C GLY A 24 11.79 -0.48 17.99
N VAL A 25 11.30 0.18 16.94
CA VAL A 25 9.88 0.11 16.56
C VAL A 25 9.58 -1.17 15.78
N ALA A 26 8.48 -1.83 16.16
CA ALA A 26 8.02 -3.05 15.50
C ALA A 26 7.47 -2.75 14.10
N LEU A 27 7.73 -3.67 13.15
CA LEU A 27 7.23 -3.58 11.79
C LEU A 27 5.70 -3.45 11.77
N HIS A 28 5.17 -2.43 11.07
CA HIS A 28 3.73 -2.28 10.89
C HIS A 28 3.10 -3.58 10.33
N PRO A 29 1.98 -4.09 10.90
CA PRO A 29 1.37 -5.36 10.49
C PRO A 29 1.10 -5.46 8.98
N TYR A 30 0.72 -4.34 8.37
CA TYR A 30 0.52 -4.21 6.93
C TYR A 30 1.72 -4.73 6.12
N SER A 31 2.95 -4.34 6.47
CA SER A 31 4.15 -4.74 5.74
C SER A 31 4.33 -6.25 5.68
N LYS A 32 4.08 -6.93 6.81
CA LYS A 32 4.18 -8.39 6.92
C LYS A 32 3.07 -9.07 6.13
N SER A 33 1.84 -8.57 6.23
CA SER A 33 0.68 -9.10 5.51
C SER A 33 0.83 -8.94 4.00
N ALA A 34 1.25 -7.76 3.53
CA ALA A 34 1.47 -7.47 2.11
C ALA A 34 2.48 -8.47 1.50
N LYS A 35 3.63 -8.69 2.15
CA LYS A 35 4.63 -9.66 1.67
C LYS A 35 4.14 -11.11 1.64
N GLN A 36 3.13 -11.46 2.43
CA GLN A 36 2.55 -12.80 2.46
C GLN A 36 1.40 -12.98 1.47
N LEU A 37 0.77 -11.90 1.01
CA LEU A 37 -0.40 -11.95 0.14
C LEU A 37 -0.14 -12.76 -1.13
N VAL A 38 0.95 -12.44 -1.85
CA VAL A 38 1.28 -13.09 -3.12
C VAL A 38 1.68 -14.56 -2.94
N PRO A 39 2.63 -14.92 -2.05
CA PRO A 39 2.97 -16.33 -1.82
C PRO A 39 1.78 -17.19 -1.37
N LEU A 40 0.95 -16.69 -0.46
CA LEU A 40 -0.24 -17.41 0.00
C LEU A 40 -1.27 -17.57 -1.12
N SER A 41 -1.48 -16.51 -1.92
CA SER A 41 -2.36 -16.56 -3.08
C SER A 41 -1.89 -17.59 -4.11
N PHE A 42 -0.59 -17.64 -4.40
CA PHE A 42 -0.01 -18.63 -5.31
C PHE A 42 -0.07 -20.06 -4.77
N SER A 43 0.08 -20.26 -3.46
CA SER A 43 -0.05 -21.60 -2.85
C SER A 43 -1.44 -22.21 -3.01
N MET A 44 -2.45 -21.37 -3.28
CA MET A 44 -3.83 -21.77 -3.54
C MET A 44 -4.24 -21.56 -5.01
N LEU A 45 -3.28 -21.42 -5.92
CA LEU A 45 -3.54 -21.10 -7.33
C LEU A 45 -4.50 -22.10 -7.99
N LEU A 46 -4.29 -23.41 -7.80
CA LEU A 46 -5.16 -24.44 -8.38
C LEU A 46 -6.59 -24.34 -7.82
N LEU A 47 -6.71 -24.16 -6.50
CA LEU A 47 -8.01 -23.96 -5.86
C LEU A 47 -8.72 -22.72 -6.44
N ARG A 48 -8.01 -21.60 -6.57
CA ARG A 48 -8.54 -20.38 -7.15
C ARG A 48 -8.95 -20.60 -8.60
N MET A 49 -8.15 -21.31 -9.39
CA MET A 49 -8.43 -21.58 -10.80
C MET A 49 -9.70 -22.42 -10.99
N TYR A 50 -9.88 -23.47 -10.20
CA TYR A 50 -11.02 -24.40 -10.36
C TYR A 50 -12.27 -24.00 -9.57
N LEU A 51 -12.13 -23.37 -8.40
CA LEU A 51 -13.26 -23.06 -7.52
C LEU A 51 -13.74 -21.62 -7.59
N SER A 52 -12.97 -20.66 -8.13
CA SER A 52 -13.37 -19.23 -8.10
C SER A 52 -14.72 -18.97 -8.76
N SER A 53 -15.00 -19.57 -9.92
CA SER A 53 -16.25 -19.35 -10.66
C SER A 53 -17.49 -19.79 -9.86
N VAL A 54 -17.33 -20.82 -9.03
CA VAL A 54 -18.40 -21.39 -8.20
C VAL A 54 -18.49 -20.63 -6.87
N VAL A 55 -17.36 -20.38 -6.22
CA VAL A 55 -17.27 -19.77 -4.88
C VAL A 55 -17.65 -18.29 -4.90
N VAL A 56 -17.34 -17.54 -5.97
CA VAL A 56 -17.72 -16.12 -6.05
C VAL A 56 -19.24 -15.96 -6.20
N LYS A 57 -19.92 -16.92 -6.82
CA LYS A 57 -21.39 -16.93 -7.00
C LYS A 57 -22.15 -17.50 -5.81
N LEU A 58 -21.44 -18.06 -4.82
CA LEU A 58 -22.02 -18.71 -3.65
C LEU A 58 -22.49 -17.69 -2.60
N GLY A 59 -23.70 -17.18 -2.79
CA GLY A 59 -24.43 -16.41 -1.78
C GLY A 59 -23.76 -15.10 -1.31
N PRO A 60 -24.27 -14.51 -0.22
CA PRO A 60 -23.78 -13.24 0.32
C PRO A 60 -22.35 -13.31 0.87
N LEU A 61 -21.67 -12.17 0.98
CA LEU A 61 -20.30 -12.08 1.54
C LEU A 61 -20.16 -12.74 2.91
N LYS A 62 -21.08 -12.47 3.83
CA LYS A 62 -21.08 -13.04 5.19
C LYS A 62 -21.21 -14.58 5.18
N PHE A 63 -21.96 -15.13 4.22
CA PHE A 63 -22.08 -16.57 4.05
C PHE A 63 -20.77 -17.20 3.57
N ARG A 64 -20.09 -16.57 2.60
CA ARG A 64 -18.77 -17.03 2.13
C ARG A 64 -17.72 -16.97 3.24
N GLN A 65 -17.72 -15.90 4.04
CA GLN A 65 -16.84 -15.78 5.22
C GLN A 65 -17.11 -16.87 6.25
N PHE A 66 -18.39 -17.17 6.52
CA PHE A 66 -18.77 -18.27 7.41
C PHE A 66 -18.23 -19.62 6.91
N LEU A 67 -18.38 -19.91 5.60
CA LEU A 67 -17.82 -21.14 5.00
C LEU A 67 -16.30 -21.22 5.15
N VAL A 68 -15.58 -20.13 4.88
CA VAL A 68 -14.12 -20.06 5.07
C VAL A 68 -13.75 -20.39 6.52
N ASN A 69 -14.48 -19.85 7.51
CA ASN A 69 -14.22 -20.09 8.92
C ASN A 69 -14.49 -21.54 9.35
N MET A 70 -15.43 -22.22 8.69
CA MET A 70 -15.80 -23.60 8.99
C MET A 70 -14.82 -24.64 8.42
N ILE A 71 -14.16 -24.33 7.29
CA ILE A 71 -13.22 -25.25 6.64
C ILE A 71 -11.92 -25.29 7.45
N PRO A 72 -11.44 -26.47 7.91
CA PRO A 72 -10.23 -26.60 8.74
C PRO A 72 -8.94 -26.50 7.90
N TRP A 73 -8.77 -25.41 7.16
CA TRP A 73 -7.63 -25.21 6.26
C TRP A 73 -6.79 -23.99 6.66
N LYS A 74 -5.65 -24.29 7.30
CA LYS A 74 -4.71 -23.29 7.84
C LYS A 74 -4.26 -22.24 6.81
N THR A 75 -3.95 -22.63 5.57
CA THR A 75 -3.52 -21.70 4.52
C THR A 75 -4.62 -20.73 4.11
N MET A 76 -5.86 -21.22 4.04
CA MET A 76 -7.02 -20.39 3.71
C MET A 76 -7.30 -19.36 4.82
N HIS A 77 -7.28 -19.80 6.08
CA HIS A 77 -7.42 -18.89 7.24
C HIS A 77 -6.30 -17.87 7.28
N ARG A 78 -5.06 -18.27 7.00
CA ARG A 78 -3.94 -17.34 6.95
C ARG A 78 -4.06 -16.31 5.84
N LEU A 79 -4.56 -16.70 4.65
CA LEU A 79 -4.83 -15.73 3.58
C LEU A 79 -5.96 -14.78 3.98
N ARG A 80 -7.04 -15.28 4.60
CA ARG A 80 -8.12 -14.46 5.16
C ARG A 80 -7.54 -13.42 6.12
N ASP A 81 -6.78 -13.85 7.11
CA ASP A 81 -6.21 -12.95 8.12
C ASP A 81 -5.29 -11.88 7.50
N VAL A 82 -4.52 -12.26 6.47
CA VAL A 82 -3.70 -11.31 5.69
C VAL A 82 -4.58 -10.28 4.97
N VAL A 83 -5.62 -10.73 4.28
CA VAL A 83 -6.56 -9.84 3.57
C VAL A 83 -7.29 -8.92 4.55
N ASP A 84 -7.72 -9.43 5.71
CA ASP A 84 -8.38 -8.64 6.73
C ASP A 84 -7.47 -7.55 7.28
N VAL A 85 -6.18 -7.85 7.55
CA VAL A 85 -5.22 -6.82 7.97
C VAL A 85 -5.03 -5.75 6.89
N LEU A 86 -4.85 -6.15 5.63
CA LEU A 86 -4.66 -5.19 4.54
C LEU A 86 -5.91 -4.31 4.37
N HIS A 87 -7.10 -4.91 4.37
CA HIS A 87 -8.36 -4.20 4.22
C HIS A 87 -8.63 -3.25 5.40
N ASN A 88 -8.48 -3.72 6.63
CA ASN A 88 -8.76 -2.91 7.82
C ASN A 88 -7.79 -1.71 7.93
N THR A 89 -6.50 -1.91 7.63
CA THR A 89 -5.54 -0.79 7.58
C THR A 89 -5.93 0.21 6.49
N SER A 90 -6.36 -0.26 5.32
CA SER A 90 -6.83 0.65 4.27
C SER A 90 -8.11 1.39 4.68
N VAL A 91 -9.05 0.73 5.35
CA VAL A 91 -10.25 1.40 5.89
C VAL A 91 -9.86 2.47 6.89
N GLU A 92 -8.98 2.16 7.84
CA GLU A 92 -8.49 3.09 8.85
C GLU A 92 -7.85 4.34 8.22
N ILE A 93 -6.99 4.17 7.22
CA ILE A 93 -6.36 5.30 6.52
C ILE A 93 -7.41 6.13 5.78
N PHE A 94 -8.32 5.48 5.05
CA PHE A 94 -9.39 6.16 4.33
C PHE A 94 -10.31 6.94 5.27
N GLU A 95 -10.79 6.30 6.34
CA GLU A 95 -11.63 6.94 7.35
C GLU A 95 -10.90 8.07 8.08
N SER A 96 -9.60 7.93 8.37
CA SER A 96 -8.81 9.01 8.98
C SER A 96 -8.72 10.25 8.07
N LYS A 97 -8.70 10.05 6.75
CA LYS A 97 -8.72 11.12 5.74
C LYS A 97 -10.12 11.70 5.56
N MET A 98 -11.15 10.86 5.55
CA MET A 98 -12.55 11.28 5.49
C MET A 98 -13.00 12.01 6.75
N ALA A 99 -12.53 11.64 7.95
CA ALA A 99 -12.89 12.32 9.19
C ALA A 99 -12.35 13.76 9.24
N LEU A 100 -11.30 14.05 8.48
CA LEU A 100 -10.84 15.41 8.28
C LEU A 100 -11.84 16.23 7.44
N GLU A 101 -12.73 15.58 6.65
CA GLU A 101 -13.81 16.20 5.84
C GLU A 101 -14.89 16.91 6.65
N GLU A 102 -15.23 16.38 7.83
CA GLU A 102 -16.31 16.96 8.64
C GLU A 102 -15.96 18.35 9.20
N ASP A 103 -14.67 18.71 9.23
CA ASP A 103 -14.18 20.04 9.60
C ASP A 103 -13.86 20.85 8.32
N ASP A 104 -14.93 21.30 7.66
CA ASP A 104 -15.03 21.77 6.26
C ASP A 104 -14.02 22.89 5.85
N GLU A 105 -13.39 23.58 6.80
CA GLU A 105 -12.31 24.57 6.55
C GLU A 105 -10.91 23.93 6.50
N VAL A 106 -10.62 22.98 7.39
CA VAL A 106 -9.31 22.28 7.44
C VAL A 106 -9.22 21.28 6.30
N PHE A 107 -10.31 20.58 6.00
CA PHE A 107 -10.35 19.65 4.87
C PHE A 107 -10.10 20.33 3.54
N LYS A 108 -10.80 21.43 3.24
CA LYS A 108 -10.62 22.14 1.96
C LYS A 108 -9.21 22.71 1.86
N ALA A 109 -8.60 23.15 2.97
CA ALA A 109 -7.21 23.59 2.99
C ALA A 109 -6.23 22.42 2.72
N GLN A 110 -6.38 21.29 3.41
CA GLN A 110 -5.52 20.12 3.20
C GLN A 110 -5.76 19.43 1.86
N LEU A 111 -6.98 19.35 1.38
CA LEU A 111 -7.31 18.78 0.07
C LEU A 111 -6.90 19.75 -1.05
N SER A 112 -6.95 21.07 -0.87
CA SER A 112 -6.42 21.99 -1.89
C SER A 112 -4.88 22.02 -1.93
N GLN A 113 -4.23 21.74 -0.81
CA GLN A 113 -2.76 21.67 -0.70
C GLN A 113 -2.19 20.26 -0.85
N GLY A 114 -3.02 19.23 -0.68
CA GLY A 114 -2.66 17.82 -0.69
C GLY A 114 -2.20 17.39 -2.07
N LYS A 115 -0.92 17.05 -2.18
CA LYS A 115 -0.29 16.58 -3.42
C LYS A 115 -0.19 15.06 -3.49
N ASP A 116 -0.64 14.36 -2.45
CA ASP A 116 -0.68 12.90 -2.44
C ASP A 116 -1.81 12.37 -3.34
N ILE A 117 -1.62 11.15 -3.83
CA ILE A 117 -2.49 10.51 -4.83
C ILE A 117 -3.91 10.36 -4.29
N LEU A 118 -4.07 9.99 -3.02
CA LEU A 118 -5.39 9.82 -2.40
C LEU A 118 -6.15 11.15 -2.34
N SER A 119 -5.49 12.23 -1.91
CA SER A 119 -6.09 13.57 -1.90
C SER A 119 -6.50 14.04 -3.30
N ILE A 120 -5.71 13.72 -4.32
CA ILE A 120 -6.05 14.02 -5.73
C ILE A 120 -7.28 13.20 -6.16
N LEU A 121 -7.27 11.89 -5.90
CA LEU A 121 -8.35 10.98 -6.26
C LEU A 121 -9.68 11.39 -5.62
N MET A 122 -9.67 11.75 -4.33
CA MET A 122 -10.85 12.22 -3.60
C MET A 122 -11.34 13.57 -4.14
N ARG A 123 -10.43 14.51 -4.42
CA ARG A 123 -10.78 15.81 -5.00
C ARG A 123 -11.45 15.66 -6.37
N ASP A 124 -10.88 14.83 -7.23
CA ASP A 124 -11.40 14.57 -8.57
C ASP A 124 -12.75 13.85 -8.50
N ASP A 125 -12.92 12.89 -7.57
CA ASP A 125 -14.19 12.19 -7.33
C ASP A 125 -15.30 13.14 -6.86
N MET A 126 -14.99 14.08 -5.95
CA MET A 126 -15.96 15.08 -5.49
C MET A 126 -16.37 16.05 -6.61
N ALA A 127 -15.45 16.36 -7.53
CA ALA A 127 -15.71 17.23 -8.67
C ALA A 127 -16.38 16.50 -9.85
N ALA A 128 -16.46 15.17 -9.81
CA ALA A 128 -16.99 14.35 -10.87
C ALA A 128 -18.51 14.49 -11.04
N SER A 129 -18.99 14.16 -12.24
CA SER A 129 -20.43 14.03 -12.50
C SER A 129 -21.01 12.88 -11.66
N LYS A 130 -22.33 12.86 -11.46
CA LYS A 130 -22.99 11.73 -10.75
C LYS A 130 -22.74 10.38 -11.41
N GLU A 131 -22.51 10.36 -12.72
CA GLU A 131 -22.27 9.15 -13.51
C GLU A 131 -20.84 8.64 -13.36
N ASP A 132 -19.88 9.53 -13.09
CA ASP A 132 -18.46 9.22 -12.95
C ASP A 132 -17.99 9.11 -11.49
N LYS A 133 -18.87 9.47 -10.53
CA LYS A 133 -18.56 9.40 -9.11
C LYS A 133 -18.41 7.95 -8.65
N LEU A 134 -17.28 7.65 -8.03
CA LEU A 134 -16.95 6.35 -7.47
C LEU A 134 -17.66 6.15 -6.14
N ALA A 135 -18.01 4.90 -5.85
CA ALA A 135 -18.43 4.54 -4.50
C ALA A 135 -17.21 4.46 -3.58
N ASP A 136 -17.38 4.71 -2.28
CA ASP A 136 -16.29 4.65 -1.29
C ASP A 136 -15.52 3.33 -1.33
N LYS A 137 -16.23 2.21 -1.57
CA LYS A 137 -15.63 0.88 -1.72
C LYS A 137 -14.67 0.78 -2.92
N GLU A 138 -14.89 1.55 -3.98
CA GLU A 138 -14.07 1.59 -5.18
C GLU A 138 -12.83 2.45 -4.96
N LEU A 139 -13.00 3.64 -4.35
CA LEU A 139 -11.88 4.49 -3.91
C LEU A 139 -10.95 3.72 -2.97
N LEU A 140 -11.52 3.07 -1.95
CA LEU A 140 -10.80 2.21 -1.01
C LEU A 140 -10.07 1.06 -1.72
N GLY A 141 -10.71 0.46 -2.73
CA GLY A 141 -10.11 -0.61 -3.54
C GLY A 141 -8.90 -0.14 -4.34
N GLN A 142 -8.98 1.05 -4.95
CA GLN A 142 -7.86 1.66 -5.66
C GLN A 142 -6.70 1.98 -4.71
N MET A 143 -7.02 2.60 -3.57
CA MET A 143 -6.02 2.92 -2.54
C MET A 143 -5.30 1.65 -2.07
N SER A 144 -6.05 0.61 -1.69
CA SER A 144 -5.49 -0.67 -1.25
C SER A 144 -4.56 -1.29 -2.31
N THR A 145 -4.97 -1.22 -3.58
CA THR A 145 -4.20 -1.76 -4.72
C THR A 145 -2.91 -1.00 -4.95
N LEU A 146 -2.97 0.33 -4.97
CA LEU A 146 -1.81 1.20 -5.17
C LEU A 146 -0.80 1.03 -4.04
N THR A 147 -1.24 1.11 -2.78
CA THR A 147 -0.36 0.94 -1.61
C THR A 147 0.33 -0.41 -1.63
N PHE A 148 -0.41 -1.50 -1.90
CA PHE A 148 0.17 -2.83 -2.00
C PHE A 148 1.21 -2.92 -3.14
N ALA A 149 0.84 -2.50 -4.36
CA ALA A 149 1.68 -2.64 -5.55
C ALA A 149 2.96 -1.80 -5.47
N ALA A 150 2.84 -0.54 -5.05
CA ALA A 150 3.96 0.38 -4.94
C ALA A 150 4.96 -0.09 -3.88
N MET A 151 4.46 -0.53 -2.72
CA MET A 151 5.28 -1.04 -1.63
C MET A 151 6.01 -2.33 -2.02
N ASP A 152 5.31 -3.32 -2.59
CA ASP A 152 5.89 -4.63 -2.89
C ASP A 152 6.99 -4.53 -3.96
N THR A 153 6.72 -3.80 -5.05
CA THR A 153 7.66 -3.62 -6.17
C THR A 153 8.87 -2.76 -5.77
N THR A 154 8.66 -1.62 -5.10
CA THR A 154 9.75 -0.72 -4.67
C THR A 154 10.66 -1.38 -3.64
N SER A 155 10.09 -2.10 -2.67
CA SER A 155 10.91 -2.85 -1.69
C SER A 155 11.75 -3.94 -2.35
N GLY A 156 11.23 -4.61 -3.37
CA GLY A 156 11.96 -5.59 -4.17
C GLY A 156 13.08 -4.95 -5.01
N ALA A 157 12.79 -3.83 -5.67
CA ALA A 157 13.76 -3.07 -6.44
C ALA A 157 14.91 -2.56 -5.56
N LEU A 158 14.61 -1.93 -4.42
CA LEU A 158 15.59 -1.46 -3.45
C LEU A 158 16.48 -2.60 -2.94
N LEU A 159 15.87 -3.73 -2.57
CA LEU A 159 16.63 -4.91 -2.13
C LEU A 159 17.59 -5.38 -3.21
N ARG A 160 17.13 -5.48 -4.46
CA ARG A 160 17.96 -5.96 -5.57
C ARG A 160 19.07 -4.97 -5.93
N MET A 161 18.79 -3.68 -5.93
CA MET A 161 19.79 -2.64 -6.16
C MET A 161 20.89 -2.72 -5.10
N LEU A 162 20.53 -2.78 -3.82
CA LEU A 162 21.52 -2.86 -2.74
C LEU A 162 22.32 -4.16 -2.77
N ASP A 163 21.68 -5.29 -3.06
CA ASP A 163 22.37 -6.57 -3.27
C ASP A 163 23.43 -6.48 -4.37
N LEU A 164 23.05 -5.93 -5.53
CA LEU A 164 23.98 -5.76 -6.66
C LEU A 164 25.10 -4.78 -6.34
N LEU A 165 24.80 -3.64 -5.72
CA LEU A 165 25.82 -2.65 -5.34
C LEU A 165 26.81 -3.23 -4.34
N SER A 166 26.35 -4.03 -3.36
CA SER A 166 27.22 -4.67 -2.37
C SER A 166 28.20 -5.67 -2.97
N LYS A 167 27.83 -6.29 -4.10
CA LYS A 167 28.65 -7.29 -4.81
C LYS A 167 29.56 -6.65 -5.88
N ASN A 168 29.36 -5.38 -6.21
CA ASN A 168 30.05 -4.69 -7.30
C ASN A 168 30.61 -3.34 -6.83
N GLN A 169 31.68 -3.39 -6.01
CA GLN A 169 32.22 -2.21 -5.33
C GLN A 169 32.59 -1.06 -6.29
N GLY A 170 33.16 -1.36 -7.46
CA GLY A 170 33.49 -0.33 -8.46
C GLY A 170 32.27 0.42 -9.01
N VAL A 171 31.13 -0.25 -9.17
CA VAL A 171 29.86 0.39 -9.56
C VAL A 171 29.30 1.22 -8.41
N GLN A 172 29.39 0.69 -7.18
CA GLN A 172 28.95 1.42 -5.98
C GLN A 172 29.76 2.71 -5.77
N ASP A 173 31.07 2.66 -5.95
CA ASP A 173 31.94 3.83 -5.78
C ASP A 173 31.69 4.88 -6.86
N LYS A 174 31.48 4.43 -8.11
CA LYS A 174 31.05 5.32 -9.19
C LYS A 174 29.73 6.01 -8.87
N LEU A 175 28.70 5.27 -8.44
CA LEU A 175 27.40 5.84 -8.06
C LEU A 175 27.55 6.87 -6.91
N ARG A 176 28.37 6.58 -5.90
CA ARG A 176 28.63 7.51 -4.80
C ARG A 176 29.30 8.81 -5.29
N ASN A 177 30.24 8.70 -6.22
CA ASN A 177 30.90 9.87 -6.79
C ASN A 177 29.92 10.72 -7.60
N GLU A 178 29.11 10.09 -8.46
CA GLU A 178 28.06 10.79 -9.23
C GLU A 178 27.08 11.53 -8.31
N ILE A 179 26.64 10.93 -7.21
CA ILE A 179 25.77 11.59 -6.22
C ILE A 179 26.48 12.79 -5.57
N ARG A 180 27.76 12.66 -5.20
CA ARG A 180 28.53 13.76 -4.59
C ARG A 180 28.73 14.91 -5.56
N GLU A 181 29.07 14.62 -6.81
CA GLU A 181 29.23 15.63 -7.86
C GLU A 181 27.91 16.35 -8.14
N ALA A 182 26.80 15.61 -8.25
CA ALA A 182 25.49 16.20 -8.44
C ALA A 182 25.08 17.14 -7.29
N ARG A 183 25.37 16.77 -6.04
CA ARG A 183 25.14 17.63 -4.86
C ARG A 183 26.02 18.89 -4.85
N GLN A 184 27.27 18.77 -5.28
CA GLN A 184 28.17 19.94 -5.37
C GLN A 184 27.70 20.93 -6.45
N GLN A 185 27.16 20.43 -7.56
CA GLN A 185 26.71 21.25 -8.68
C GLN A 185 25.34 21.91 -8.44
N ASN A 186 24.40 21.19 -7.83
CA ASN A 186 23.00 21.63 -7.72
C ASN A 186 22.57 22.03 -6.30
N GLY A 187 23.48 21.95 -5.32
CA GLY A 187 23.14 22.06 -3.91
C GLY A 187 22.57 20.75 -3.34
N ASP A 188 22.35 20.71 -2.03
CA ASP A 188 21.69 19.55 -1.41
C ASP A 188 20.20 19.56 -1.76
N LEU A 189 19.58 18.38 -1.80
CA LEU A 189 18.13 18.27 -2.01
C LEU A 189 17.44 19.00 -0.85
N HIS A 190 16.77 20.12 -1.14
CA HIS A 190 15.91 20.80 -0.17
C HIS A 190 14.80 19.82 0.22
N THR A 191 14.95 19.16 1.37
CA THR A 191 13.86 18.50 2.07
C THR A 191 12.97 19.61 2.62
N GLY A 192 11.91 19.92 1.88
CA GLY A 192 10.81 20.76 2.35
C GLY A 192 10.04 20.08 3.47
#